data_AF-A0A8H8Z9T8-F1
#
_entry.id   AF-A0A8H8Z9T8-F1
#
_cell.length_a   1.000
_cell.length_b   1.000
_cell.length_c   1.000
_cell.angle_alpha   90.00
_cell.angle_beta   90.00
_cell.angle_gamma   90.00
#
_symmetry.space_group_name_H-M   'P 1'
#
loop_
_entity.id
_entity.type
_entity.pdbx_description
1 polymer ?
#
loop_
_entity_poly.entity_id
_entity_poly.type
_entity_poly.pdbx_seq_one_letter_code
_entity_poly.pdbx_strand_id
1 'polypeptide(L)'
;MAHIQLVKQTSSGLLLPATPESCDFLHQIKIGEWIHADFKRVCNYAFHKRFFKLLQLGFDYWTPVGGAITPRERKLVSGFVDYLCESVGREHTPALSEAAE
;
A
#
# COMPACT_ATOMS: atom_id res chain seq x y z
N MET A 1 7.01 -30.99 -1.03
CA MET A 1 7.42 -30.45 -2.34
C MET A 1 8.58 -29.50 -2.11
N ALA A 2 9.75 -29.77 -2.71
CA ALA A 2 10.91 -28.87 -2.59
C ALA A 2 10.76 -27.72 -3.59
N HIS A 3 11.03 -26.49 -3.16
CA HIS A 3 11.00 -25.31 -4.02
C HIS A 3 12.42 -25.02 -4.51
N ILE A 4 12.66 -25.19 -5.81
CA ILE A 4 13.98 -24.96 -6.41
C ILE A 4 13.91 -23.66 -7.20
N GLN A 5 14.84 -22.75 -6.91
CA GLN A 5 14.95 -21.50 -7.65
C GLN A 5 16.03 -21.64 -8.72
N LEU A 6 15.64 -21.47 -9.98
CA LEU A 6 16.53 -21.60 -11.13
C LEU A 6 16.61 -20.28 -11.90
N VAL A 7 17.80 -19.91 -12.33
CA VAL A 7 18.06 -18.73 -13.17
C VAL A 7 18.59 -19.17 -14.53
N LYS A 8 18.10 -18.51 -15.59
CA LYS A 8 18.64 -18.68 -16.94
C LYS A 8 19.88 -17.79 -17.06
N GLN A 9 21.07 -18.39 -17.13
CA GLN A 9 22.32 -17.62 -17.27
C GLN A 9 22.65 -17.25 -18.72
N THR A 10 22.29 -18.11 -19.68
CA THR A 10 22.72 -17.94 -21.06
C THR A 10 21.53 -18.07 -22.02
N SER A 11 21.63 -17.42 -23.17
CA SER A 11 20.65 -17.53 -24.27
C SER A 11 20.44 -18.99 -24.70
N SER A 12 21.46 -19.85 -24.53
CA SER A 12 21.45 -21.28 -24.80
C SER A 12 20.46 -22.10 -23.96
N GLY A 13 19.81 -21.50 -22.94
CA GLY A 13 18.77 -22.17 -22.16
C GLY A 13 19.26 -22.94 -20.94
N LEU A 14 20.54 -22.83 -20.59
CA LEU A 14 21.10 -23.46 -19.40
C LEU A 14 20.52 -22.83 -18.13
N LEU A 15 19.97 -23.68 -17.26
CA LEU A 15 19.39 -23.32 -15.96
C LEU A 15 20.38 -23.65 -14.86
N LEU A 16 20.61 -22.70 -13.96
CA LEU A 16 21.47 -22.87 -12.78
C LEU A 16 20.69 -22.58 -11.50
N PRO A 17 21.02 -23.27 -10.39
CA PRO A 17 20.49 -22.93 -9.08
C PRO A 17 20.78 -21.47 -8.72
N ALA A 18 19.74 -20.74 -8.33
CA ALA A 18 19.82 -19.32 -7.97
C ALA A 18 20.20 -19.12 -6.48
N THR A 19 19.98 -20.13 -5.63
CA THR A 19 20.26 -20.12 -4.20
C THR A 19 21.18 -21.29 -3.81
N PRO A 20 21.98 -21.15 -2.73
CA PRO A 20 22.82 -22.24 -2.24
C PRO A 20 22.00 -23.47 -1.84
N GLU A 21 20.82 -23.27 -1.24
CA GLU A 21 19.89 -24.37 -0.91
C GLU A 21 19.46 -25.16 -2.15
N SER A 22 19.26 -24.48 -3.29
CA SER A 22 18.95 -25.13 -4.55
C SER A 22 20.14 -25.92 -5.10
N CYS A 23 21.38 -25.44 -4.90
CA CYS A 23 22.58 -26.21 -5.24
C CYS A 23 22.68 -27.49 -4.41
N ASP A 24 22.50 -27.38 -3.10
CA ASP A 24 22.63 -28.51 -2.17
C ASP A 24 21.59 -29.59 -2.47
N PHE A 25 20.36 -29.19 -2.79
CA PHE A 25 19.32 -30.11 -3.23
C PHE A 25 19.70 -30.83 -4.55
N LEU A 26 20.24 -30.10 -5.53
CA LEU A 26 20.66 -30.70 -6.80
C LEU A 26 21.87 -31.64 -6.64
N HIS A 27 22.78 -31.38 -5.70
CA HIS A 27 23.91 -32.28 -5.40
C HIS A 27 23.47 -33.60 -4.77
N GLN A 28 22.32 -33.64 -4.10
CA GLN A 28 21.77 -34.87 -3.52
C GLN A 28 21.18 -35.80 -4.60
N ILE A 29 20.80 -35.26 -5.76
CA ILE A 29 20.20 -36.02 -6.85
C ILE A 29 21.31 -36.60 -7.72
N LYS A 30 21.19 -37.89 -8.06
CA LYS A 30 22.19 -38.57 -8.87
C LYS A 30 22.15 -38.08 -10.31
N ILE A 31 23.31 -38.04 -10.94
CA ILE A 31 23.43 -37.72 -12.37
C ILE A 31 22.64 -38.76 -13.18
N GLY A 32 21.73 -38.31 -14.04
CA GLY A 32 20.91 -39.17 -14.90
C GLY A 32 19.52 -39.50 -14.33
N GLU A 33 19.20 -39.05 -13.12
CA GLU A 33 17.88 -39.24 -12.52
C GLU A 33 16.88 -38.19 -13.02
N TRP A 34 15.64 -38.62 -13.31
CA TRP A 34 14.59 -37.73 -13.82
C TRP A 34 14.04 -36.85 -12.69
N ILE A 35 14.05 -35.54 -12.89
CA ILE A 35 13.49 -34.57 -11.95
C ILE A 35 12.20 -34.01 -12.55
N HIS A 36 11.09 -34.18 -11.84
CA HIS A 36 9.84 -33.50 -12.17
C HIS A 36 9.74 -32.20 -11.38
N ALA A 37 9.56 -31.07 -12.06
CA ALA A 37 9.48 -29.76 -11.44
C ALA A 37 8.38 -28.91 -12.08
N ASP A 38 7.59 -28.25 -11.24
CA ASP A 38 6.61 -27.25 -11.66
C ASP A 38 7.26 -25.86 -11.67
N PHE A 39 7.39 -25.27 -12.85
CA PHE A 39 7.99 -23.95 -13.01
C PHE A 39 6.92 -22.87 -12.92
N LYS A 40 7.04 -22.01 -11.91
CA LYS A 40 6.29 -20.75 -11.82
C LYS A 40 7.23 -19.58 -12.01
N ARG A 41 6.93 -18.72 -13.00
CA ARG A 41 7.67 -17.47 -13.18
C ARG A 41 7.37 -16.52 -12.02
N VAL A 42 8.41 -16.08 -11.32
CA VAL A 42 8.28 -15.06 -10.26
C VAL A 42 7.90 -13.73 -10.89
N CYS A 43 7.01 -12.99 -10.23
CA CYS A 43 6.64 -11.63 -10.61
C CYS A 43 7.89 -10.75 -10.71
N ASN A 44 7.87 -9.75 -11.59
CA ASN A 44 9.01 -8.86 -11.77
C ASN A 44 9.21 -7.96 -10.54
N TYR A 45 10.06 -8.40 -9.61
CA TYR A 45 10.32 -7.70 -8.35
C TYR A 45 10.84 -6.27 -8.56
N ALA A 46 11.71 -6.07 -9.55
CA ALA A 46 12.25 -4.74 -9.84
C ALA A 46 11.15 -3.76 -10.30
N PHE A 47 10.18 -4.24 -11.08
CA PHE A 47 9.01 -3.46 -11.48
C PHE A 47 8.14 -3.12 -10.27
N HIS A 48 7.78 -4.10 -9.44
CA HIS A 48 6.97 -3.86 -8.23
C HIS A 48 7.67 -2.88 -7.29
N LYS A 49 8.98 -3.03 -7.08
CA LYS A 49 9.77 -2.11 -6.25
C LYS A 49 9.70 -0.67 -6.76
N ARG A 50 9.81 -0.47 -8.08
CA ARG A 50 9.67 0.87 -8.71
C ARG A 50 8.26 1.42 -8.56
N PHE A 51 7.25 0.60 -8.81
CA PHE A 51 5.84 0.97 -8.67
C PHE A 51 5.52 1.46 -7.25
N PHE A 52 5.89 0.69 -6.22
CA PHE A 52 5.64 1.09 -4.83
C PHE A 52 6.42 2.34 -4.42
N LYS A 53 7.60 2.59 -5.00
CA LYS A 53 8.33 3.84 -4.78
C LYS A 53 7.63 5.06 -5.38
N LEU A 54 6.99 4.91 -6.54
CA LEU A 54 6.19 6.00 -7.13
C LEU A 54 4.92 6.29 -6.32
N LEU A 55 4.27 5.26 -5.76
CA LEU A 55 3.15 5.46 -4.85
C LEU A 55 3.56 6.24 -3.60
N GLN A 56 4.72 5.89 -3.02
CA GLN A 56 5.27 6.62 -1.87
C GLN A 56 5.52 8.10 -2.23
N LEU A 57 6.14 8.36 -3.39
CA LEU A 57 6.34 9.72 -3.88
C LEU A 57 5.01 10.48 -4.03
N GLY A 58 4.00 9.84 -4.62
CA GLY A 58 2.67 10.41 -4.76
C GLY A 58 2.04 10.75 -3.42
N PHE A 59 2.18 9.88 -2.42
CA PHE A 59 1.71 10.13 -1.05
C PHE A 59 2.45 11.31 -0.39
N ASP A 60 3.77 11.37 -0.52
CA ASP A 60 4.59 12.43 0.10
C ASP A 60 4.33 13.82 -0.53
N TYR A 61 4.06 13.87 -1.84
CA TYR A 61 3.84 15.13 -2.58
C TYR A 61 2.38 15.56 -2.68
N TRP A 62 1.44 14.64 -2.55
CA TRP A 62 0.02 14.97 -2.64
C TRP A 62 -0.49 15.45 -1.29
N THR A 63 -0.74 16.75 -1.17
CA THR A 63 -1.48 17.33 -0.05
C THR A 63 -2.97 17.25 -0.36
N PRO A 64 -3.81 16.62 0.49
CA PRO A 64 -5.23 16.52 0.24
C PRO A 64 -5.89 17.90 0.28
N VAL A 65 -6.12 18.49 -0.89
CA VAL A 65 -6.94 19.72 -1.05
C VAL A 65 -8.41 19.35 -0.97
N GLY A 66 -8.93 19.23 0.25
CA GLY A 66 -10.36 19.29 0.55
C GLY A 66 -11.25 18.24 -0.13
N GLY A 67 -11.55 17.17 0.58
CA GLY A 67 -12.50 16.14 0.12
C GLY A 67 -12.69 14.96 1.08
N ALA A 68 -11.96 14.94 2.20
CA ALA A 68 -12.00 13.86 3.19
C ALA A 68 -13.32 13.76 3.96
N ILE A 69 -14.20 14.77 3.82
CA ILE A 69 -15.51 14.78 4.48
C ILE A 69 -16.54 14.22 3.50
N THR A 70 -17.05 13.04 3.79
CA THR A 70 -18.18 12.44 3.07
C THR A 70 -19.41 13.35 3.14
N PRO A 71 -20.36 13.25 2.19
CA PRO A 71 -21.59 14.05 2.24
C PRO A 71 -22.36 13.90 3.57
N ARG A 72 -22.27 12.73 4.23
CA ARG A 72 -22.88 12.49 5.54
C ARG A 72 -22.19 13.26 6.66
N GLU A 73 -20.86 13.21 6.72
CA GLU A 73 -20.07 13.95 7.71
C GLU A 73 -20.24 15.45 7.53
N ARG A 74 -20.34 15.92 6.28
CA ARG A 74 -20.62 17.34 5.99
C ARG A 74 -21.96 17.76 6.59
N LYS A 75 -23.01 16.95 6.41
CA LYS A 75 -24.34 17.23 6.99
C LYS A 75 -24.31 17.27 8.52
N LEU A 76 -23.54 16.39 9.15
CA LEU A 76 -23.38 16.36 10.60
C LEU A 76 -22.64 17.61 11.10
N VAL A 77 -21.53 17.97 10.46
CA VAL A 77 -20.75 19.18 10.81
C VAL A 77 -21.58 20.44 10.62
N SER A 78 -22.29 20.57 9.48
CA SER A 78 -23.20 21.70 9.25
C SER A 78 -24.31 21.77 10.30
N GLY A 79 -24.97 20.66 10.60
CA GLY A 79 -26.03 20.65 11.63
C GLY A 79 -25.52 20.99 13.04
N PHE A 80 -24.28 20.61 13.37
CA PHE A 80 -23.66 21.02 14.63
C PHE A 80 -23.34 22.52 14.68
N VAL A 81 -22.85 23.09 13.57
CA VAL A 81 -22.63 24.53 13.45
C VAL A 81 -23.95 25.28 13.59
N ASP A 82 -25.03 24.81 12.94
CA ASP A 82 -26.36 25.42 13.04
C ASP A 82 -26.89 25.37 14.48
N TYR A 83 -26.74 24.23 15.17
CA TYR A 83 -27.08 24.10 16.59
C TYR A 83 -26.31 25.09 17.46
N LEU A 84 -24.99 25.24 17.24
CA LEU A 84 -24.17 26.19 17.98
C LEU A 84 -24.63 27.63 17.72
N CYS A 85 -24.86 28.01 16.46
CA CYS A 85 -25.39 29.33 16.11
C CYS A 85 -26.75 29.61 16.76
N GLU A 86 -27.66 28.63 16.81
CA GLU A 86 -28.93 28.78 17.52
C GLU A 86 -28.75 28.87 19.04
N SER A 87 -27.85 28.08 19.63
CA SER A 87 -27.60 28.09 21.08
C SER A 87 -26.98 29.41 21.54
N VAL A 88 -25.99 29.93 20.81
CA VAL A 88 -25.37 31.24 21.07
C VAL A 88 -26.37 32.37 20.80
N GLY A 89 -27.21 32.23 19.75
CA GLY A 89 -28.31 33.17 19.48
C GLY A 89 -29.41 33.17 20.54
N ARG A 90 -29.61 32.04 21.27
CA ARG A 90 -30.54 31.93 22.40
C ARG A 90 -29.94 32.47 23.71
N GLU A 91 -28.62 32.33 23.91
CA GLU A 91 -27.91 32.83 25.11
C GLU A 91 -27.51 34.32 25.03
N HIS A 92 -27.50 34.94 23.84
CA HIS A 92 -27.40 36.40 23.67
C HIS A 92 -28.73 37.12 23.97
N THR A 93 -29.34 36.78 25.11
CA THR A 93 -30.19 37.70 25.86
C THR A 93 -29.26 38.52 26.78
N PRO A 94 -29.63 39.76 27.13
CA PRO A 94 -28.89 41.05 27.05
C PRO A 94 -27.50 41.23 27.70
N ALA A 95 -26.82 40.18 28.19
CA ALA A 95 -25.56 40.32 28.92
C ALA A 95 -24.37 40.82 28.08
N LEU A 96 -24.37 40.59 26.76
CA LEU A 96 -23.28 41.00 25.87
C LEU A 96 -23.49 42.38 25.22
N SER A 97 -24.69 42.96 25.27
CA SER A 97 -24.89 44.37 24.88
C SER A 97 -24.53 45.34 26.00
N GLU A 98 -24.62 44.93 27.27
CA GLU A 98 -24.19 45.75 28.42
C GLU A 98 -22.66 45.81 28.60
N ALA A 99 -21.91 44.84 28.04
CA ALA A 99 -20.44 44.83 28.12
C ALA A 99 -19.74 45.66 27.01
N ALA A 100 -20.53 46.29 26.13
CA ALA A 100 -20.04 47.07 24.99
C ALA A 100 -20.26 48.60 25.13
N GLU A 101 -20.80 49.07 26.26
CA GLU A 101 -20.69 50.46 26.75
C GLU A 101 -19.57 50.58 27.80
#